data_AF-A0A1F2V5F5-F1
#
_entry.id   AF-A0A1F2V5F5-F1
#
_cell.length_a   1.000
_cell.length_b   1.000
_cell.length_c   1.000
_cell.angle_alpha   90.00
_cell.angle_beta   90.00
_cell.angle_gamma   90.00
#
_symmetry.space_group_name_H-M   'P 1'
#
loop_
_entity.id
_entity.type
_entity.pdbx_description
1 polymer ?
#
loop_
_entity_poly.entity_id
_entity_poly.type
_entity_poly.pdbx_seq_one_letter_code
_entity_poly.pdbx_strand_id
1 'polypeptide(L)'
;MALAVLIGVGAFFMMREAPAPAPPPETRAAAPAPPPAKKEEPPPAPAPVAEAPRKAAPKRAPAPVAEAPAPTLATLTLESDVPGASVFIDRQFVGNTPLTLDKLEPGTRRVQLTATGFDSVQKSIELVPGPNAISIRIKEVSLNTKVPVVHKHGMGSCEGTLTATLDGLRYETSNKNDAFSLSYAQAEQFAVDYLQKNLRVKQRGGRTWNFTDKNDNADALFVFHRDVEAARKKLADGYAPVR
;
A
#
# COMPACT_ATOMS: atom_id res chain seq x y z
N MET A 1 59.81 -7.99 38.26
CA MET A 1 60.65 -6.83 37.91
C MET A 1 60.15 -6.32 36.55
N ALA A 2 59.19 -5.40 36.59
CA ALA A 2 59.32 -4.02 36.10
C ALA A 2 58.89 -3.90 34.62
N LEU A 3 57.59 -3.78 34.35
CA LEU A 3 56.80 -2.54 34.21
C LEU A 3 57.05 -1.85 32.85
N ALA A 4 56.22 -2.20 31.87
CA ALA A 4 56.11 -1.47 30.61
C ALA A 4 55.19 -0.25 30.83
N VAL A 5 55.77 0.94 30.74
CA VAL A 5 55.09 2.22 30.92
C VAL A 5 54.42 2.63 29.61
N LEU A 6 53.09 2.68 29.65
CA LEU A 6 52.23 3.41 28.72
C LEU A 6 52.45 4.92 28.90
N ILE A 7 52.78 5.63 27.83
CA ILE A 7 52.56 7.08 27.75
C ILE A 7 51.66 7.34 26.56
N GLY A 8 50.37 7.49 26.86
CA GLY A 8 49.41 8.06 25.93
C GLY A 8 49.68 9.56 25.80
N VAL A 9 49.72 10.04 24.56
CA VAL A 9 49.65 11.48 24.26
C VAL A 9 48.29 11.72 23.62
N GLY A 10 47.33 12.10 24.46
CA GLY A 10 46.11 12.74 24.01
C GLY A 10 46.38 14.22 23.79
N ALA A 11 46.19 14.68 22.55
CA ALA A 11 46.17 16.10 22.21
C ALA A 11 44.81 16.47 21.62
N PHE A 12 43.91 16.81 22.54
CA PHE A 12 42.87 17.83 22.47
C PHE A 12 42.64 18.49 21.09
N PHE A 13 41.71 17.95 20.29
CA PHE A 13 41.13 18.67 19.16
C PHE A 13 40.04 19.63 19.69
N MET A 14 40.42 20.89 19.96
CA MET A 14 39.47 22.00 20.04
C MET A 14 38.97 22.32 18.63
N MET A 15 37.87 21.70 18.22
CA MET A 15 37.13 22.14 17.05
C MET A 15 36.22 23.29 17.49
N ARG A 16 36.66 24.52 17.19
CA ARG A 16 35.84 25.73 17.26
C ARG A 16 34.52 25.47 16.52
N GLU A 17 33.39 25.56 17.22
CA GLU A 17 32.09 25.73 16.57
C GLU A 17 32.17 26.97 15.67
N ALA A 18 32.03 26.74 14.37
CA ALA A 18 31.82 27.83 13.44
C ALA A 18 30.47 28.47 13.76
N PRO A 19 30.36 29.81 13.86
CA PRO A 19 29.06 30.44 14.04
C PRO A 19 28.17 30.08 12.86
N ALA A 20 26.93 29.70 13.16
CA ALA A 20 25.91 29.38 12.15
C ALA A 20 25.80 30.53 11.13
N PRO A 21 25.69 30.24 9.82
CA PRO A 21 25.44 31.28 8.84
C PRO A 21 24.11 31.97 9.17
N ALA A 22 24.14 33.31 9.21
CA ALA A 22 22.96 34.13 9.43
C ALA A 22 21.86 33.77 8.41
N PRO A 23 20.58 33.74 8.83
CA PRO A 23 19.49 33.50 7.90
C PRO A 23 19.49 34.59 6.82
N PRO A 24 19.24 34.25 5.54
CA PRO A 24 19.10 35.24 4.48
C PRO A 24 17.96 36.20 4.82
N PRO A 25 18.05 37.48 4.40
CA PRO A 25 17.00 38.45 4.67
C PRO A 25 15.68 37.95 4.09
N GLU A 26 14.65 37.91 4.92
CA GLU A 26 13.28 37.63 4.50
C GLU A 26 12.90 38.64 3.42
N THR A 27 12.79 38.16 2.19
CA THR A 27 12.18 38.90 1.10
C THR A 27 10.73 39.15 1.50
N ARG A 28 10.48 40.38 1.95
CA ARG A 28 9.17 40.92 2.25
C ARG A 28 8.21 40.56 1.11
N ALA A 29 7.19 39.79 1.44
CA ALA A 29 6.11 39.45 0.54
C ALA A 29 5.55 40.74 -0.09
N ALA A 30 5.67 40.85 -1.42
CA ALA A 30 4.90 41.82 -2.17
C ALA A 30 3.43 41.37 -2.14
N ALA A 31 2.61 42.16 -1.44
CA ALA A 31 1.16 42.04 -1.47
C ALA A 31 0.64 42.19 -2.92
N PRO A 32 -0.48 41.53 -3.25
CA PRO A 32 -1.01 41.45 -4.61
C PRO A 32 -1.44 42.82 -5.14
N ALA A 33 -1.18 43.05 -6.42
CA ALA A 33 -1.69 44.21 -7.15
C ALA A 33 -3.24 44.22 -7.15
N PRO A 34 -3.88 45.38 -6.98
CA PRO A 34 -5.33 45.52 -6.96
C PRO A 34 -5.93 45.22 -8.36
N PRO A 35 -7.15 44.65 -8.41
CA PRO A 35 -7.85 44.43 -9.68
C PRO A 35 -8.25 45.78 -10.32
N PRO A 36 -8.12 45.93 -11.65
CA PRO A 36 -8.60 47.12 -12.33
C PRO A 36 -10.14 47.20 -12.29
N ALA A 37 -10.63 48.39 -11.95
CA ALA A 37 -12.02 48.73 -11.74
C ALA A 37 -12.87 48.71 -13.02
N LYS A 38 -14.16 48.40 -12.81
CA LYS A 38 -15.31 48.52 -13.71
C LYS A 38 -15.29 49.80 -14.54
N LYS A 39 -15.50 49.67 -15.86
CA LYS A 39 -16.15 50.72 -16.65
C LYS A 39 -17.66 50.54 -16.53
N GLU A 40 -18.32 51.51 -15.91
CA GLU A 40 -19.76 51.67 -15.91
C GLU A 40 -20.23 52.19 -17.27
N GLU A 41 -21.31 51.57 -17.75
CA GLU A 41 -22.01 51.85 -19.00
C GLU A 41 -23.12 52.89 -18.73
N PRO A 42 -23.35 53.89 -19.61
CA PRO A 42 -24.41 54.89 -19.40
C PRO A 42 -25.81 54.28 -19.60
N PRO A 43 -26.85 54.79 -18.92
CA PRO A 43 -28.19 54.20 -18.95
C PRO A 43 -28.92 54.44 -20.29
N PRO A 44 -29.80 53.53 -20.72
CA PRO A 44 -30.58 53.70 -21.94
C PRO A 44 -31.79 54.62 -21.71
N ALA A 45 -32.06 55.48 -22.70
CA ALA A 45 -33.29 56.26 -22.83
C ALA A 45 -34.43 55.40 -23.44
N PRO A 46 -35.71 55.80 -23.29
CA PRO A 46 -36.86 54.92 -23.34
C PRO A 46 -37.38 54.65 -24.76
N ALA A 47 -37.95 53.46 -24.98
CA ALA A 47 -38.66 53.09 -26.19
C ALA A 47 -40.07 53.71 -26.27
N PRO A 48 -40.59 53.93 -27.49
CA PRO A 48 -41.89 53.35 -27.82
C PRO A 48 -41.91 52.74 -29.25
N VAL A 49 -42.29 51.46 -29.39
CA VAL A 49 -43.63 50.89 -29.68
C VAL A 49 -43.95 50.73 -31.18
N ALA A 50 -44.20 49.46 -31.53
CA ALA A 50 -45.05 48.90 -32.58
C ALA A 50 -44.56 48.86 -34.04
N GLU A 51 -44.22 47.65 -34.48
CA GLU A 51 -44.83 47.06 -35.67
C GLU A 51 -45.13 45.57 -35.41
N ALA A 52 -46.39 45.16 -35.60
CA ALA A 52 -46.87 43.79 -35.49
C ALA A 52 -46.77 43.06 -36.86
N PRO A 53 -47.20 41.79 -37.01
CA PRO A 53 -46.39 40.59 -36.86
C PRO A 53 -46.17 39.88 -38.22
N ARG A 54 -44.93 39.52 -38.57
CA ARG A 54 -44.69 38.50 -39.60
C ARG A 54 -44.65 37.14 -38.93
N LYS A 55 -45.60 36.28 -39.30
CA LYS A 55 -45.74 34.89 -38.85
C LYS A 55 -44.40 34.16 -38.97
N ALA A 56 -43.79 33.85 -37.84
CA ALA A 56 -42.67 32.92 -37.77
C ALA A 56 -43.20 31.51 -38.03
N ALA A 57 -42.63 30.82 -39.02
CA ALA A 57 -42.77 29.38 -39.15
C ALA A 57 -42.36 28.72 -37.82
N PRO A 58 -43.05 27.66 -37.36
CA PRO A 58 -42.65 27.00 -36.13
C PRO A 58 -41.24 26.43 -36.33
N LYS A 59 -40.27 26.94 -35.57
CA LYS A 59 -39.01 26.23 -35.31
C LYS A 59 -39.43 24.87 -34.78
N ARG A 60 -39.23 23.83 -35.60
CA ARG A 60 -39.35 22.44 -35.18
C ARG A 60 -38.49 22.31 -33.92
N ALA A 61 -39.13 22.07 -32.78
CA ALA A 61 -38.43 21.72 -31.56
C ALA A 61 -37.47 20.57 -31.89
N PRO A 62 -36.23 20.55 -31.35
CA PRO A 62 -35.44 19.34 -31.42
C PRO A 62 -36.30 18.21 -30.86
N ALA A 63 -36.45 17.14 -31.63
CA ALA A 63 -37.09 15.93 -31.14
C ALA A 63 -36.42 15.55 -29.81
N PRO A 64 -37.16 15.04 -28.81
CA PRO A 64 -36.53 14.50 -27.63
C PRO A 64 -35.49 13.50 -28.10
N VAL A 65 -34.21 13.71 -27.75
CA VAL A 65 -33.20 12.67 -27.92
C VAL A 65 -33.72 11.53 -27.06
N ALA A 66 -34.29 10.52 -27.69
CA ALA A 66 -34.69 9.31 -27.01
C ALA A 66 -33.45 8.83 -26.25
N GLU A 67 -33.54 8.86 -24.93
CA GLU A 67 -32.51 8.36 -24.04
C GLU A 67 -32.25 6.91 -24.46
N ALA A 68 -31.02 6.62 -24.91
CA ALA A 68 -30.65 5.27 -25.28
C ALA A 68 -30.97 4.34 -24.09
N PRO A 69 -31.57 3.16 -24.31
CA PRO A 69 -31.90 2.27 -23.21
C PRO A 69 -30.66 2.02 -22.37
N ALA A 70 -30.79 2.21 -21.05
CA ALA A 70 -29.69 1.96 -20.13
C ALA A 70 -29.17 0.53 -20.35
N PRO A 71 -27.85 0.33 -20.44
CA PRO A 71 -27.29 -0.99 -20.65
C PRO A 71 -27.73 -1.90 -19.51
N THR A 72 -28.28 -3.07 -19.82
CA THR A 72 -28.63 -4.09 -18.83
C THR A 72 -27.47 -5.05 -18.56
N LEU A 73 -26.51 -5.09 -19.49
CA LEU A 73 -25.32 -5.93 -19.43
C LEU A 73 -24.08 -5.09 -19.09
N ALA A 74 -23.11 -5.74 -18.46
CA ALA A 74 -21.83 -5.17 -18.13
C ALA A 74 -20.80 -5.40 -19.26
N THR A 75 -19.91 -4.43 -19.42
CA THR A 75 -18.66 -4.53 -20.17
C THR A 75 -17.51 -4.43 -19.17
N LEU A 76 -16.47 -5.24 -19.30
CA LEU A 76 -15.30 -5.25 -18.43
C LEU A 76 -14.02 -5.05 -19.23
N THR A 77 -13.31 -3.96 -18.96
CA THR A 77 -11.93 -3.76 -19.39
C THR A 77 -10.98 -4.13 -18.26
N LEU A 78 -10.03 -5.01 -18.53
CA LEU A 78 -9.10 -5.54 -17.55
C LEU A 78 -7.65 -5.33 -17.99
N GLU A 79 -6.87 -4.70 -17.12
CA GLU A 79 -5.43 -4.46 -17.31
C GLU A 79 -4.59 -5.09 -16.18
N SER A 80 -3.30 -5.31 -16.45
CA SER A 80 -2.33 -5.78 -15.46
C SER A 80 -0.95 -5.18 -15.68
N ASP A 81 -0.18 -5.07 -14.59
CA ASP A 81 1.24 -4.70 -14.58
C ASP A 81 2.15 -5.77 -15.20
N VAL A 82 1.65 -7.00 -15.38
CA VAL A 82 2.28 -8.04 -16.19
C VAL A 82 1.46 -8.24 -17.47
N PRO A 83 1.99 -7.87 -18.65
CA PRO A 83 1.27 -8.07 -19.91
C PRO A 83 1.13 -9.55 -20.23
N GLY A 84 0.04 -9.92 -20.92
CA GLY A 84 -0.22 -11.30 -21.33
C GLY A 84 -0.64 -12.24 -20.20
N ALA A 85 -0.95 -11.73 -19.00
CA ALA A 85 -1.42 -12.56 -17.89
C ALA A 85 -2.74 -13.24 -18.25
N SER A 86 -2.84 -14.55 -18.01
CA SER A 86 -4.06 -15.33 -18.24
C SER A 86 -5.14 -14.92 -17.25
N VAL A 87 -6.32 -14.58 -17.76
CA VAL A 87 -7.49 -14.12 -16.99
C VAL A 87 -8.51 -15.25 -16.91
N PHE A 88 -8.98 -15.49 -15.68
CA PHE A 88 -10.06 -16.43 -15.39
C PHE A 88 -11.18 -15.68 -14.66
N ILE A 89 -12.42 -15.88 -15.09
CA ILE A 89 -13.62 -15.39 -14.39
C ILE A 89 -14.42 -16.61 -13.96
N ASP A 90 -14.71 -16.70 -12.66
CA ASP A 90 -15.44 -17.83 -12.05
C ASP A 90 -14.84 -19.20 -12.40
N ARG A 91 -13.50 -19.25 -12.48
CA ARG A 91 -12.65 -20.39 -12.87
C ARG A 91 -12.66 -20.75 -14.36
N GLN A 92 -13.35 -19.98 -15.20
CA GLN A 92 -13.32 -20.14 -16.66
C GLN A 92 -12.27 -19.22 -17.27
N PHE A 93 -11.39 -19.75 -18.12
CA PHE A 93 -10.45 -18.94 -18.89
C PHE A 93 -11.19 -18.06 -19.90
N VAL A 94 -10.89 -16.76 -19.91
CA VAL A 94 -11.57 -15.77 -20.78
C VAL A 94 -10.62 -15.04 -21.73
N GLY A 95 -9.30 -15.14 -21.54
CA GLY A 95 -8.30 -14.50 -22.39
C GLY A 95 -7.06 -14.05 -21.62
N ASN A 96 -6.28 -13.15 -22.22
CA ASN A 96 -5.03 -12.62 -21.64
C ASN A 96 -5.08 -11.09 -21.56
N THR A 97 -4.41 -10.49 -20.57
CA THR A 97 -4.36 -9.03 -20.39
C THR A 97 -3.52 -8.32 -21.47
N PRO A 98 -3.89 -7.10 -21.89
CA PRO A 98 -5.16 -6.42 -21.63
C PRO A 98 -6.33 -7.07 -22.39
N LEU A 99 -7.52 -7.09 -21.77
CA LEU A 99 -8.71 -7.75 -22.30
C LEU A 99 -9.96 -6.88 -22.11
N THR A 100 -10.85 -6.87 -23.11
CA THR A 100 -12.21 -6.31 -22.97
C THR A 100 -13.22 -7.43 -23.20
N LEU A 101 -14.17 -7.56 -22.28
CA LEU A 101 -15.27 -8.52 -22.35
C LEU A 101 -16.60 -7.77 -22.37
N ASP A 102 -17.43 -8.08 -23.34
CA ASP A 102 -18.77 -7.52 -23.47
C ASP A 102 -19.83 -8.51 -22.98
N LYS A 103 -21.03 -8.01 -22.70
CA LYS A 103 -22.24 -8.82 -22.42
C LYS A 103 -22.14 -9.71 -21.17
N LEU A 104 -21.43 -9.23 -20.15
CA LEU A 104 -21.39 -9.90 -18.85
C LEU A 104 -22.67 -9.60 -18.06
N GLU A 105 -23.16 -10.57 -17.30
CA GLU A 105 -24.24 -10.31 -16.35
C GLU A 105 -23.68 -9.51 -15.15
N PRO A 106 -24.37 -8.45 -14.73
CA PRO A 106 -24.03 -7.71 -13.51
C PRO A 106 -24.01 -8.60 -12.26
N GLY A 107 -23.27 -8.16 -11.24
CA GLY A 107 -23.13 -8.85 -9.96
C GLY A 107 -21.68 -9.19 -9.60
N THR A 108 -21.50 -9.88 -8.48
CA THR A 108 -20.17 -10.23 -7.96
C THR A 108 -19.54 -11.38 -8.74
N ARG A 109 -18.33 -11.17 -9.24
CA ARG A 109 -17.55 -12.15 -10.01
C ARG A 109 -16.16 -12.35 -9.39
N ARG A 110 -15.64 -13.58 -9.44
CA ARG A 110 -14.27 -13.89 -9.00
C ARG A 110 -13.33 -13.86 -10.20
N VAL A 111 -12.40 -12.92 -10.20
CA VAL A 111 -11.38 -12.77 -11.23
C VAL A 111 -10.05 -13.29 -10.70
N GLN A 112 -9.39 -14.18 -11.43
CA GLN A 112 -8.05 -14.66 -11.15
C GLN A 112 -7.13 -14.36 -12.32
N LEU A 113 -5.95 -13.80 -12.03
CA LEU A 113 -4.88 -13.62 -12.99
C LEU A 113 -3.73 -14.55 -12.66
N THR A 114 -3.15 -15.16 -13.69
CA THR A 114 -1.96 -16.00 -13.59
C THR A 114 -0.96 -15.59 -14.66
N ALA A 115 0.31 -15.45 -14.30
CA ALA A 115 1.39 -15.18 -15.24
C ALA A 115 2.59 -16.08 -14.93
N THR A 116 3.32 -16.50 -15.96
CA THR A 116 4.46 -17.40 -15.80
C THR A 116 5.54 -16.76 -14.92
N GLY A 117 5.95 -17.46 -13.86
CA GLY A 117 6.94 -16.97 -12.90
C GLY A 117 6.38 -16.08 -11.80
N PHE A 118 5.06 -15.87 -11.75
CA PHE A 118 4.38 -15.08 -10.71
C PHE A 118 3.33 -15.92 -9.99
N ASP A 119 3.05 -15.56 -8.74
CA ASP A 119 1.91 -16.12 -8.01
C ASP A 119 0.60 -15.63 -8.62
N SER A 120 -0.43 -16.50 -8.60
CA SER A 120 -1.77 -16.11 -9.04
C SER A 120 -2.39 -15.10 -8.09
N VAL A 121 -3.01 -14.05 -8.64
CA VAL A 121 -3.76 -13.05 -7.86
C VAL A 121 -5.24 -13.23 -8.12
N GLN A 122 -6.05 -13.25 -7.06
CA GLN A 122 -7.51 -13.34 -7.16
C GLN A 122 -8.17 -12.10 -6.53
N LYS A 123 -9.15 -11.52 -7.22
CA LYS A 123 -10.01 -10.44 -6.71
C LYS A 123 -11.48 -10.75 -6.94
N SER A 124 -12.33 -10.39 -6.00
CA SER A 124 -13.77 -10.30 -6.21
C SER A 124 -14.10 -8.90 -6.69
N ILE A 125 -14.85 -8.79 -7.79
CA ILE A 125 -15.30 -7.52 -8.35
C ILE A 125 -16.82 -7.52 -8.42
N GLU A 126 -17.43 -6.34 -8.26
CA GLU A 126 -18.85 -6.13 -8.52
C GLU A 126 -18.98 -5.50 -9.91
N LEU A 127 -19.65 -6.19 -10.82
CA LEU A 127 -19.95 -5.66 -12.15
C LEU A 127 -21.29 -4.93 -12.10
N VAL A 128 -21.29 -3.67 -12.51
CA VAL A 128 -22.51 -2.90 -12.74
C VAL A 128 -22.89 -2.91 -14.22
N PRO A 129 -24.17 -2.73 -14.58
CA PRO A 129 -24.55 -2.58 -15.97
C PRO A 129 -23.80 -1.41 -16.63
N GLY A 130 -23.34 -1.60 -17.87
CA GLY A 130 -22.48 -0.65 -18.58
C GLY A 130 -20.97 -0.90 -18.38
N PRO A 131 -20.12 0.12 -18.62
CA PRO A 131 -18.67 -0.03 -18.58
C PRO A 131 -18.10 -0.19 -17.17
N ASN A 132 -17.25 -1.20 -16.99
CA ASN A 132 -16.44 -1.43 -15.80
C ASN A 132 -14.97 -1.49 -16.23
N ALA A 133 -14.08 -0.86 -15.48
CA ALA A 133 -12.65 -0.89 -15.74
C ALA A 133 -11.90 -1.24 -14.46
N ILE A 134 -11.03 -2.25 -14.53
CA ILE A 134 -10.19 -2.66 -13.40
C ILE A 134 -8.74 -2.87 -13.83
N SER A 135 -7.81 -2.51 -12.96
CA SER A 135 -6.40 -2.85 -13.10
C SER A 135 -5.98 -3.74 -11.93
N ILE A 136 -5.40 -4.89 -12.24
CA ILE A 136 -4.95 -5.86 -11.25
C ILE A 136 -3.43 -5.97 -11.30
N ARG A 137 -2.78 -5.68 -10.17
CA ARG A 137 -1.34 -5.78 -10.03
C ARG A 137 -0.94 -7.15 -9.48
N ILE A 138 -0.07 -7.83 -10.20
CA ILE A 138 0.50 -9.14 -9.86
C ILE A 138 1.78 -8.96 -9.04
N LYS A 139 2.53 -7.87 -9.27
CA LYS A 139 3.77 -7.56 -8.55
C LYS A 139 3.51 -6.76 -7.27
N GLU A 140 2.50 -7.15 -6.50
CA GLU A 140 2.21 -6.58 -5.19
C GLU A 140 2.36 -7.63 -4.09
N VAL A 141 2.79 -7.20 -2.91
CA VAL A 141 2.95 -8.06 -1.74
C VAL A 141 2.42 -7.37 -0.50
N SER A 142 1.66 -8.10 0.31
CA SER A 142 1.24 -7.70 1.66
C SER A 142 1.64 -8.78 2.65
N LEU A 143 1.83 -8.40 3.91
CA LEU A 143 2.13 -9.31 5.00
C LEU A 143 1.46 -8.80 6.26
N ASN A 144 0.60 -9.63 6.84
CA ASN A 144 0.00 -9.43 8.16
C ASN A 144 -0.34 -10.81 8.74
N THR A 145 0.69 -11.55 9.12
CA THR A 145 0.53 -12.89 9.68
C THR A 145 0.75 -12.86 11.18
N LYS A 146 0.06 -13.74 11.90
CA LYS A 146 0.06 -13.82 13.36
C LYS A 146 0.14 -15.28 13.78
N VAL A 147 0.92 -15.55 14.81
CA VAL A 147 1.04 -16.88 15.38
C VAL A 147 1.05 -16.78 16.92
N PRO A 148 0.23 -17.58 17.62
CA PRO A 148 0.34 -17.72 19.07
C PRO A 148 1.65 -18.43 19.41
N VAL A 149 2.38 -17.92 20.39
CA VAL A 149 3.69 -18.44 20.77
C VAL A 149 3.86 -18.46 22.28
N VAL A 150 4.69 -19.40 22.73
CA VAL A 150 5.18 -19.48 24.10
C VAL A 150 6.64 -19.04 24.09
N HIS A 151 6.97 -18.00 24.86
CA HIS A 151 8.33 -17.55 25.07
C HIS A 151 8.85 -18.08 26.41
N LYS A 152 9.97 -18.82 26.38
CA LYS A 152 10.64 -19.31 27.59
C LYS A 152 11.67 -18.29 28.07
N HIS A 153 11.61 -17.95 29.36
CA HIS A 153 12.55 -17.04 30.02
C HIS A 153 13.02 -17.62 31.37
N GLY A 154 13.96 -16.95 32.04
CA GLY A 154 14.69 -17.53 33.19
C GLY A 154 13.81 -18.11 34.31
N MET A 155 12.67 -17.49 34.61
CA MET A 155 11.71 -17.98 35.61
C MET A 155 10.32 -18.16 35.00
N GLY A 156 10.17 -19.19 34.16
CA GLY A 156 8.88 -19.61 33.59
C GLY A 156 8.73 -19.32 32.09
N SER A 157 7.49 -19.12 31.67
CA SER A 157 7.14 -18.86 30.29
C SER A 157 5.99 -17.86 30.20
N CYS A 158 6.02 -17.02 29.18
CA CYS A 158 4.90 -16.13 28.84
C CYS A 158 4.28 -16.56 27.51
N GLU A 159 2.95 -16.54 27.45
CA GLU A 159 2.20 -16.75 26.21
C GLU A 159 1.93 -15.40 25.55
N GLY A 160 1.87 -15.37 24.22
CA GLY A 160 1.60 -14.14 23.49
C GLY A 160 1.36 -14.40 22.00
N THR A 161 1.23 -13.31 21.25
CA THR A 161 1.06 -13.34 19.79
C THR A 161 2.27 -12.69 19.13
N LEU A 162 2.94 -13.43 18.26
CA LEU A 162 3.95 -12.89 17.36
C LEU A 162 3.27 -12.49 16.04
N THR A 163 3.36 -11.22 15.70
CA THR A 163 2.83 -10.62 14.46
C THR A 163 3.98 -10.21 13.57
N ALA A 164 3.88 -10.49 12.28
CA ALA A 164 4.78 -9.99 11.26
C ALA A 164 4.03 -9.17 10.22
N THR A 165 4.56 -7.98 9.94
CA THR A 165 4.15 -7.14 8.81
C THR A 165 5.32 -6.94 7.85
N LEU A 166 5.10 -6.24 6.73
CA LEU A 166 6.21 -5.89 5.82
C LEU A 166 7.29 -5.02 6.49
N ASP A 167 6.94 -4.27 7.53
CA ASP A 167 7.87 -3.36 8.21
C ASP A 167 8.68 -4.06 9.32
N GLY A 168 8.15 -5.14 9.91
CA GLY A 168 8.87 -5.87 10.95
C GLY A 168 8.03 -6.85 11.76
N LEU A 169 8.57 -7.15 12.95
CA LEU A 169 8.02 -8.11 13.90
C LEU A 169 7.51 -7.38 15.15
N ARG A 170 6.42 -7.88 15.72
CA ARG A 170 5.86 -7.42 16.99
C ARG A 170 5.47 -8.63 17.83
N TYR A 171 5.94 -8.69 19.07
CA TYR A 171 5.51 -9.68 20.05
C TYR A 171 4.69 -9.00 21.13
N GLU A 172 3.44 -9.44 21.27
CA GLU A 172 2.50 -8.96 22.29
C GLU A 172 2.27 -10.06 23.32
N THR A 173 2.45 -9.75 24.59
CA THR A 173 2.29 -10.70 25.70
C THR A 173 1.83 -9.97 26.96
N SER A 174 1.28 -10.71 27.91
CA SER A 174 0.95 -10.21 29.24
C SER A 174 2.19 -9.73 30.02
N ASN A 175 3.37 -10.29 29.75
CA ASN A 175 4.63 -9.83 30.34
C ASN A 175 5.24 -8.68 29.53
N LYS A 176 4.97 -7.43 29.94
CA LYS A 176 5.44 -6.22 29.24
C LYS A 176 6.95 -6.15 29.02
N ASN A 177 7.75 -6.82 29.87
CA ASN A 177 9.20 -6.82 29.74
C ASN A 177 9.69 -7.67 28.56
N ASP A 178 8.89 -8.61 28.06
CA ASP A 178 9.26 -9.48 26.94
C ASP A 178 8.67 -9.03 25.61
N ALA A 179 7.63 -8.18 25.65
CA ALA A 179 7.04 -7.58 24.46
C ALA A 179 8.07 -6.75 23.69
N PHE A 180 7.99 -6.78 22.36
CA PHE A 180 8.85 -5.98 21.50
C PHE A 180 8.16 -5.54 20.22
N SER A 181 8.73 -4.53 19.58
CA SER A 181 8.50 -4.22 18.16
C SER A 181 9.84 -3.90 17.51
N LEU A 182 10.18 -4.65 16.46
CA LEU A 182 11.46 -4.57 15.77
C LEU A 182 11.23 -4.48 14.27
N SER A 183 11.93 -3.57 13.59
CA SER A 183 12.04 -3.63 12.13
C SER A 183 12.95 -4.79 11.71
N TYR A 184 12.82 -5.27 10.47
CA TYR A 184 13.73 -6.30 9.95
C TYR A 184 15.21 -5.87 9.92
N ALA A 185 15.48 -4.56 9.83
CA ALA A 185 16.85 -4.04 9.92
C ALA A 185 17.45 -4.16 11.34
N GLN A 186 16.60 -4.18 12.37
CA GLN A 186 17.00 -4.35 13.77
C GLN A 186 17.08 -5.82 14.18
N ALA A 187 16.45 -6.73 13.44
CA ALA A 187 16.57 -8.17 13.64
C ALA A 187 17.90 -8.68 13.05
N GLU A 188 18.85 -9.01 13.92
CA GLU A 188 20.10 -9.69 13.54
C GLU A 188 19.85 -11.15 13.14
N GLN A 189 18.90 -11.81 13.81
CA GLN A 189 18.48 -13.17 13.48
C GLN A 189 16.96 -13.27 13.51
N PHE A 190 16.41 -13.92 12.49
CA PHE A 190 15.02 -14.39 12.43
C PHE A 190 15.04 -15.76 11.75
N ALA A 191 15.06 -16.82 12.55
CA ALA A 191 15.30 -18.17 12.05
C ALA A 191 14.46 -19.20 12.81
N VAL A 192 13.99 -20.22 12.10
CA VAL A 192 13.36 -21.40 12.69
C VAL A 192 14.39 -22.54 12.78
N ASP A 193 14.36 -23.28 13.88
CA ASP A 193 15.06 -24.54 14.05
C ASP A 193 14.02 -25.67 14.17
N TYR A 194 13.94 -26.51 13.14
CA TYR A 194 12.95 -27.59 13.08
C TYR A 194 13.22 -28.70 14.09
N LEU A 195 14.50 -29.01 14.32
CA LEU A 195 14.89 -30.08 15.22
C LEU A 195 14.64 -29.66 16.67
N GLN A 196 14.93 -28.39 16.98
CA GLN A 196 14.66 -27.79 18.29
C GLN A 196 13.23 -27.26 18.43
N LYS A 197 12.41 -27.38 17.37
CA LYS A 197 11.01 -26.92 17.30
C LYS A 197 10.80 -25.50 17.80
N ASN A 198 11.73 -24.60 17.48
CA ASN A 198 11.69 -23.23 17.97
C ASN A 198 11.90 -22.20 16.87
N LEU A 199 11.44 -20.98 17.14
CA LEU A 199 11.73 -19.81 16.33
C LEU A 199 12.52 -18.81 17.17
N ARG A 200 13.67 -18.38 16.64
CA ARG A 200 14.60 -17.46 17.30
C ARG A 200 14.55 -16.10 16.64
N VAL A 201 14.34 -15.07 17.46
CA VAL A 201 14.49 -13.66 17.08
C VAL A 201 15.63 -13.08 17.90
N LYS A 202 16.67 -12.55 17.26
CA LYS A 202 17.77 -11.83 17.93
C LYS A 202 17.78 -10.39 17.45
N GLN A 203 17.67 -9.45 18.36
CA GLN A 203 17.88 -8.04 18.05
C GLN A 203 19.37 -7.74 17.97
N ARG A 204 19.77 -6.92 17.00
CA ARG A 204 21.15 -6.46 16.86
C ARG A 204 21.60 -5.71 18.10
N GLY A 205 22.65 -6.21 18.76
CA GLY A 205 23.16 -5.65 20.02
C GLY A 205 22.18 -5.73 21.19
N GLY A 206 21.12 -6.54 21.08
CA GLY A 206 20.02 -6.59 22.02
C GLY A 206 19.69 -7.99 22.51
N ARG A 207 18.45 -8.16 22.94
CA ARG A 207 17.95 -9.41 23.51
C ARG A 207 17.69 -10.46 22.42
N THR A 208 17.61 -11.72 22.86
CA THR A 208 17.19 -12.86 22.04
C THR A 208 15.92 -13.44 22.63
N TRP A 209 14.95 -13.74 21.76
CA TRP A 209 13.72 -14.43 22.08
C TRP A 209 13.71 -15.78 21.40
N ASN A 210 13.37 -16.83 22.16
CA ASN A 210 13.09 -18.15 21.63
C ASN A 210 11.61 -18.44 21.86
N PHE A 211 10.94 -18.82 20.78
CA PHE A 211 9.50 -19.09 20.74
C PHE A 211 9.26 -20.56 20.44
N THR A 212 8.30 -21.16 21.12
CA THR A 212 7.78 -22.51 20.86
C THR A 212 6.27 -22.46 20.67
N ASP A 213 5.68 -23.49 20.07
CA ASP A 213 4.23 -23.65 20.07
C ASP A 213 3.75 -24.26 21.40
N LYS A 214 2.46 -24.09 21.70
CA LYS A 214 1.81 -24.67 22.88
C LYS A 214 1.70 -26.20 22.79
N ASN A 215 1.58 -26.72 21.57
CA ASN A 215 1.38 -28.15 21.29
C ASN A 215 2.71 -28.93 21.12
N ASP A 216 3.85 -28.31 21.43
CA ASP A 216 5.19 -28.89 21.19
C ASP A 216 5.42 -29.36 19.74
N ASN A 217 4.74 -28.74 18.77
CA ASN A 217 5.03 -28.85 17.34
C ASN A 217 5.57 -27.51 16.83
N ALA A 218 6.26 -27.48 15.69
CA ALA A 218 6.80 -26.22 15.14
C ALA A 218 6.14 -25.82 13.83
N ASP A 219 5.07 -26.49 13.43
CA ASP A 219 4.46 -26.33 12.12
C ASP A 219 3.94 -24.91 11.92
N ALA A 220 3.25 -24.36 12.92
CA ALA A 220 2.74 -22.98 12.88
C ALA A 220 3.89 -21.95 12.84
N LEU A 221 4.96 -22.19 13.59
CA LEU A 221 6.16 -21.33 13.60
C LEU A 221 6.89 -21.37 12.25
N PHE A 222 6.96 -22.56 11.63
CA PHE A 222 7.55 -22.74 10.32
C PHE A 222 6.73 -22.05 9.24
N VAL A 223 5.41 -22.26 9.20
CA VAL A 223 4.52 -21.58 8.25
C VAL A 223 4.64 -20.08 8.40
N PHE A 224 4.60 -19.58 9.63
CA PHE A 224 4.81 -18.16 9.92
C PHE A 224 6.15 -17.65 9.37
N HIS A 225 7.26 -18.33 9.67
CA HIS A 225 8.60 -17.96 9.17
C HIS A 225 8.68 -17.97 7.64
N ARG A 226 8.18 -19.03 7.01
CA ARG A 226 8.13 -19.19 5.55
C ARG A 226 7.37 -18.04 4.89
N ASP A 227 6.20 -17.69 5.41
CA ASP A 227 5.36 -16.64 4.82
C ASP A 227 6.03 -15.25 4.94
N VAL A 228 6.70 -15.00 6.07
CA VAL A 228 7.50 -13.79 6.27
C VAL A 228 8.67 -13.72 5.29
N GLU A 229 9.46 -14.80 5.18
CA GLU A 229 10.60 -14.83 4.24
C GLU A 229 10.16 -14.75 2.79
N ALA A 230 9.05 -15.39 2.41
CA ALA A 230 8.48 -15.28 1.07
C ALA A 230 8.07 -13.84 0.74
N ALA A 231 7.41 -13.15 1.68
CA ALA A 231 7.04 -11.74 1.49
C ALA A 231 8.27 -10.83 1.39
N ARG A 232 9.28 -11.04 2.24
CA ARG A 232 10.55 -10.29 2.21
C ARG A 232 11.32 -10.53 0.91
N LYS A 233 11.33 -11.77 0.41
CA LYS A 233 11.92 -12.10 -0.88
C LYS A 233 11.23 -11.35 -2.02
N LYS A 234 9.89 -11.33 -2.05
CA LYS A 234 9.15 -10.54 -3.05
C LYS A 234 9.50 -9.05 -3.02
N LEU A 235 9.61 -8.46 -1.83
CA LEU A 235 10.07 -7.07 -1.70
C LEU A 235 11.48 -6.87 -2.29
N ALA A 236 12.41 -7.80 -2.02
CA ALA A 236 13.75 -7.77 -2.59
C ALA A 236 13.76 -7.96 -4.13
N ASP A 237 12.82 -8.75 -4.65
CA ASP A 237 12.60 -8.97 -6.09
C ASP A 237 11.84 -7.78 -6.76
N GLY A 238 11.55 -6.71 -6.02
CA GLY A 238 10.98 -5.46 -6.54
C GLY A 238 9.45 -5.36 -6.55
N TYR A 239 8.75 -6.25 -5.83
CA TYR A 239 7.30 -6.14 -5.68
C TYR A 239 6.92 -4.90 -4.88
N ALA A 240 5.83 -4.25 -5.27
CA ALA A 240 5.32 -3.09 -4.55
C ALA A 240 4.66 -3.52 -3.22
N PRO A 241 4.98 -2.85 -2.10
CA PRO A 241 4.34 -3.14 -0.82
C PRO A 241 2.90 -2.64 -0.79
N VAL A 242 1.99 -3.48 -0.30
CA VAL A 242 0.63 -3.13 0.08
C VAL A 242 0.54 -3.23 1.60
N ARG A 243 0.36 -2.09 2.27
CA ARG A 243 0.35 -1.96 3.73
C ARG A 243 -1.07 -1.83 4.26
#